data_AF-A0A976KES5-F1
#
_entry.id   AF-A0A976KES5-F1
#
_cell.length_a   1.000
_cell.length_b   1.000
_cell.length_c   1.000
_cell.angle_alpha   90.00
_cell.angle_beta   90.00
_cell.angle_gamma   90.00
#
_symmetry.space_group_name_H-M   'P 1'
#
loop_
_entity.id
_entity.type
_entity.pdbx_description
1 polymer ?
#
loop_
_entity_poly.entity_id
_entity_poly.type
_entity_poly.pdbx_seq_one_letter_code
_entity_poly.pdbx_strand_id
1 'polypeptide(L)'
;MKSDVAKGLARHQRRLVAEAEALGLDREQLLEAGGLTEAELADPDARIPVVKRWRLWGYISKQVEDPDLVLRFGSTLGVRQ
;
A
#
# COMPACT_ATOMS: atom_id res chain seq x y z
N MET A 1 -4.07 -22.30 -15.30
CA MET A 1 -4.49 -20.89 -15.16
C MET A 1 -4.24 -20.44 -13.71
N LYS A 2 -3.04 -19.94 -13.39
CA LYS A 2 -2.67 -19.45 -12.04
C LYS A 2 -1.71 -18.27 -12.21
N SER A 3 -2.19 -17.03 -12.17
CA SER A 3 -1.29 -15.85 -12.12
C SER A 3 -1.93 -14.59 -11.52
N ASP A 4 -3.26 -14.47 -11.46
CA ASP A 4 -3.89 -13.22 -11.00
C ASP A 4 -4.06 -13.07 -9.48
N VAL A 5 -3.81 -14.12 -8.69
CA VAL A 5 -4.01 -14.09 -7.22
C VAL A 5 -2.90 -13.28 -6.50
N ALA A 6 -1.75 -13.06 -7.14
CA ALA A 6 -0.61 -12.39 -6.52
C ALA A 6 -0.58 -10.87 -6.74
N LYS A 7 -1.65 -10.26 -7.28
CA LYS A 7 -1.70 -8.82 -7.59
C LYS A 7 -2.91 -8.16 -6.94
N GLY A 8 -2.78 -6.87 -6.69
CA GLY A 8 -3.77 -6.02 -6.04
C GLY A 8 -3.82 -4.70 -6.78
N LEU A 9 -4.89 -3.95 -6.60
CA LEU A 9 -5.15 -2.76 -7.42
C LEU A 9 -4.46 -1.54 -6.81
N ALA A 10 -3.78 -0.77 -7.66
CA ALA A 10 -2.96 0.37 -7.29
C ALA A 10 -3.72 1.42 -6.48
N ARG A 11 -5.04 1.56 -6.66
CA ARG A 11 -5.87 2.42 -5.79
C ARG A 11 -5.72 2.13 -4.30
N HIS A 12 -5.52 0.86 -3.91
CA HIS A 12 -5.34 0.49 -2.51
C HIS A 12 -3.96 0.91 -2.01
N GLN A 13 -2.93 0.75 -2.84
CA GLN A 13 -1.57 1.19 -2.51
C GLN A 13 -1.49 2.71 -2.46
N ARG A 14 -2.14 3.41 -3.39
CA ARG A 14 -2.21 4.88 -3.40
C ARG A 14 -2.85 5.43 -2.13
N ARG A 15 -3.95 4.81 -1.67
CA ARG A 15 -4.60 5.21 -0.42
C ARG A 15 -3.73 4.92 0.80
N LEU A 16 -3.07 3.76 0.85
CA LEU A 16 -2.11 3.41 1.89
C LEU A 16 -0.96 4.44 1.97
N VAL A 17 -0.42 4.85 0.83
CA VAL A 17 0.61 5.91 0.75
C VAL A 17 0.06 7.23 1.29
N ALA A 18 -1.13 7.66 0.84
CA ALA A 18 -1.72 8.93 1.29
C ALA A 18 -2.02 8.96 2.81
N GLU A 19 -2.47 7.84 3.37
CA GLU A 19 -2.70 7.72 4.81
C GLU A 19 -1.38 7.68 5.60
N ALA A 20 -0.33 7.06 5.07
CA ALA A 20 1.02 7.11 5.66
C ALA A 20 1.64 8.52 5.59
N GLU A 21 1.43 9.25 4.50
CA GLU A 21 1.83 10.67 4.38
C GLU A 21 1.10 11.54 5.43
N ALA A 22 -0.19 11.29 5.66
CA ALA A 22 -0.95 11.99 6.70
C ALA A 22 -0.43 11.69 8.14
N LEU A 23 0.29 10.58 8.31
CA LEU A 23 0.98 10.22 9.56
C LEU A 23 2.42 10.78 9.63
N GLY A 24 2.85 11.57 8.63
CA GLY A 24 4.13 12.26 8.61
C GLY A 24 5.26 11.49 7.94
N LEU A 25 4.98 10.38 7.26
CA LEU A 25 6.00 9.64 6.49
C LEU A 25 6.23 10.32 5.14
N ASP A 26 7.47 10.31 4.67
CA ASP A 26 7.84 10.89 3.39
C ASP A 26 7.39 10.02 2.22
N ARG A 27 6.77 10.65 1.22
CA ARG A 27 6.22 9.96 0.04
C ARG A 27 7.29 9.26 -0.80
N GLU A 28 8.41 9.92 -1.04
CA GLU A 28 9.49 9.37 -1.85
C GLU A 28 10.08 8.14 -1.18
N GLN A 29 10.30 8.21 0.14
CA GLN A 29 10.75 7.06 0.94
C GLN A 29 9.74 5.91 0.94
N LEU A 30 8.43 6.20 0.98
CA LEU A 30 7.38 5.18 0.89
C LEU A 30 7.42 4.46 -0.46
N LEU A 31 7.55 5.22 -1.56
CA LEU A 31 7.61 4.66 -2.91
C LEU A 31 8.88 3.83 -3.11
N GLU A 32 10.03 4.36 -2.70
CA GLU A 32 11.32 3.66 -2.76
C GLU A 32 11.29 2.36 -1.96
N ALA A 33 10.85 2.40 -0.70
CA ALA A 33 10.76 1.23 0.16
C ALA A 33 9.81 0.16 -0.41
N GLY A 34 8.70 0.57 -1.01
CA GLY A 34 7.75 -0.31 -1.70
C GLY A 34 8.24 -0.81 -3.06
N GLY A 35 9.29 -0.21 -3.64
CA GLY A 35 9.68 -0.38 -5.03
C GLY A 35 8.57 0.05 -6.01
N LEU A 36 7.75 1.02 -5.61
CA LEU A 36 6.63 1.57 -6.37
C LEU A 36 7.08 2.82 -7.14
N THR A 37 6.36 3.11 -8.22
CA THR A 37 6.54 4.36 -8.98
C THR A 37 5.26 5.17 -8.97
N GLU A 38 5.38 6.49 -9.18
CA GLU A 38 4.23 7.35 -9.34
C GLU A 38 3.34 6.92 -10.52
N ALA A 39 3.96 6.48 -11.62
CA ALA A 39 3.22 5.98 -12.78
C ALA A 39 2.34 4.76 -12.46
N GLU A 40 2.84 3.84 -11.61
CA GLU A 40 2.06 2.69 -11.15
C GLU A 40 0.88 3.10 -10.25
N LEU A 41 0.98 4.21 -9.51
CA LEU A 41 -0.10 4.70 -8.65
C LEU A 41 -1.06 5.65 -9.37
N ALA A 42 -0.66 6.22 -10.51
CA ALA A 42 -1.47 7.11 -11.33
C ALA A 42 -2.63 6.35 -12.01
N ASP A 43 -2.39 5.12 -12.45
CA ASP A 43 -3.42 4.21 -12.95
C ASP A 43 -4.07 3.45 -11.76
N PRO A 44 -5.33 3.76 -11.38
CA PRO A 44 -5.97 3.15 -10.22
C PRO A 44 -6.21 1.64 -10.36
N ASP A 45 -6.26 1.12 -11.60
CA ASP A 45 -6.51 -0.28 -11.91
C ASP A 45 -5.23 -1.04 -12.27
N ALA A 46 -4.09 -0.38 -12.23
CA ALA A 46 -2.79 -1.03 -12.36
C ALA A 46 -2.64 -2.13 -11.30
N ARG A 47 -2.11 -3.27 -11.75
CA ARG A 47 -1.93 -4.45 -10.91
C ARG A 47 -0.57 -4.43 -10.24
N ILE A 48 -0.54 -4.07 -8.96
CA ILE A 48 0.67 -4.02 -8.15
C ILE A 48 1.04 -5.43 -7.64
N PRO A 49 2.27 -5.90 -7.90
CA PRO A 49 2.77 -7.18 -7.37
C PRO A 49 2.72 -7.25 -5.84
N VAL A 50 2.33 -8.41 -5.31
CA VAL A 50 2.23 -8.67 -3.86
C VAL A 50 3.52 -8.33 -3.11
N VAL A 51 4.69 -8.63 -3.69
CA VAL A 51 5.98 -8.31 -3.07
C VAL A 51 6.15 -6.81 -2.82
N LYS A 52 5.74 -5.94 -3.75
CA LYS A 52 5.79 -4.48 -3.59
C LYS A 52 4.86 -4.02 -2.48
N ARG A 53 3.65 -4.62 -2.42
CA ARG A 53 2.67 -4.34 -1.34
C ARG A 53 3.21 -4.71 0.04
N TRP A 54 3.82 -5.89 0.18
CA TRP A 54 4.40 -6.35 1.45
C TRP A 54 5.60 -5.50 1.88
N ARG A 55 6.44 -5.06 0.94
CA ARG A 55 7.55 -4.16 1.23
C ARG A 55 7.07 -2.81 1.75
N LEU A 56 6.11 -2.20 1.07
CA LEU A 56 5.49 -0.95 1.52
C LEU A 56 4.88 -1.12 2.91
N TRP A 57 4.08 -2.18 3.11
CA TRP A 57 3.48 -2.48 4.41
C TRP A 57 4.51 -2.63 5.52
N GLY A 58 5.53 -3.46 5.29
CA GLY A 58 6.58 -3.73 6.27
C GLY A 58 7.45 -2.52 6.59
N TYR A 59 7.55 -1.55 5.68
CA TYR A 59 8.18 -0.25 5.96
C TYR A 59 7.29 0.61 6.87
N ILE A 60 6.02 0.81 6.49
CA ILE A 60 5.07 1.62 7.28
C ILE A 60 4.93 1.07 8.70
N SER A 61 4.78 -0.25 8.86
CA SER A 61 4.60 -0.88 10.17
C SER A 61 5.82 -0.75 11.10
N LYS A 62 7.00 -0.42 10.56
CA LYS A 62 8.21 -0.17 11.37
C LYS A 62 8.36 1.29 11.77
N GLN A 63 7.74 2.21 11.03
CA GLN A 63 7.83 3.65 11.26
C GLN A 63 6.70 4.17 12.14
N VAL A 64 5.54 3.51 12.11
CA VAL A 64 4.35 3.92 12.83
C VAL A 64 4.11 3.00 14.02
N GLU A 65 4.37 3.48 15.23
CA GLU A 65 3.96 2.83 16.48
C GLU A 65 2.48 3.13 16.78
N ASP A 66 1.60 2.56 15.97
CA ASP A 66 0.15 2.68 16.18
C ASP A 66 -0.49 1.28 16.09
N PRO A 67 -1.02 0.74 17.21
CA PRO A 67 -1.62 -0.59 17.24
C PRO A 67 -2.91 -0.68 16.41
N ASP A 68 -3.61 0.44 16.17
CA ASP A 68 -4.84 0.51 15.38
C ASP A 68 -4.58 0.74 13.89
N LEU A 69 -3.32 0.91 13.50
CA LEU A 69 -2.88 1.07 12.12
C LEU A 69 -3.39 -0.05 11.22
N VAL A 70 -3.29 -1.30 11.67
CA VAL A 70 -3.78 -2.49 10.96
C VAL A 70 -5.29 -2.42 10.73
N LEU A 71 -6.06 -1.92 11.70
CA LEU A 71 -7.52 -1.84 11.61
C LEU A 71 -7.97 -0.73 10.66
N ARG A 72 -7.33 0.44 10.71
CA ARG A 72 -7.62 1.55 9.79
C ARG A 72 -7.28 1.18 8.34
N PHE A 73 -6.14 0.53 8.12
CA PHE A 73 -5.77 0.05 6.79
C PHE A 73 -6.60 -1.15 6.32
N GLY A 74 -6.96 -2.07 7.23
CA GLY A 74 -7.80 -3.23 6.92
C GLY A 74 -9.22 -2.86 6.53
N SER A 75 -9.80 -1.84 7.18
CA SER A 75 -11.12 -1.31 6.82
C SER A 75 -11.11 -0.56 5.48
N THR A 76 -9.97 0.02 5.09
CA THR A 76 -9.73 0.58 3.74
C THR A 76 -9.72 -0.48 2.63
N LEU A 77 -9.40 -1.74 2.93
CA LEU A 77 -9.41 -2.83 1.95
C LEU A 77 -10.79 -3.42 1.67
N GLY A 78 -11.82 -3.03 2.42
CA GLY A 78 -13.22 -3.30 2.08
C GLY A 78 -13.48 -4.73 1.63
N VAL A 79 -13.15 -5.71 2.47
CA VAL A 79 -13.83 -7.01 2.38
C VAL A 79 -15.29 -6.70 2.71
N ARG A 80 -16.12 -6.53 1.67
CA ARG A 80 -17.58 -6.58 1.84
C ARG A 80 -17.90 -7.93 2.50
N GLN A 81 -18.51 -7.89 3.68
CA GLN A 81 -19.51 -8.91 4.01
C GLN A 81 -20.77 -8.61 3.21
#